data_AF-A0A7S1E6U6-F1
#
_entry.id   AF-A0A7S1E6U6-F1
#
_cell.length_a   1.000
_cell.length_b   1.000
_cell.length_c   1.000
_cell.angle_alpha   90.00
_cell.angle_beta   90.00
_cell.angle_gamma   90.00
#
_symmetry.space_group_name_H-M   'P 1'
#
loop_
_entity.id
_entity.type
_entity.pdbx_description
1 polymer ?
#
loop_
_entity_poly.entity_id
_entity_poly.type
_entity_poly.pdbx_seq_one_letter_code
_entity_poly.pdbx_strand_id
1 'polypeptide(L)'
;DKKGPIEEALKASVNSIEPQTDKICESMLYSLMAGGKRIRPVLCLASAEMFGGTAEQAMPTAVALEMIHTMSLIHDDLPSMDNDDLRRGKPTNHVVYGEEVAILAGDALLSE
;
A
#
# COMPACT_ATOMS: atom_id res chain seq x y z
N ASP A 1 9.84 -10.70 -14.53
CA ASP A 1 9.73 -9.57 -13.59
C ASP A 1 8.52 -9.84 -12.70
N LYS A 2 8.68 -9.89 -11.37
CA LYS A 2 7.60 -10.20 -10.42
C LYS A 2 6.69 -9.00 -10.15
N LYS A 3 7.09 -7.79 -10.58
CA LYS A 3 6.40 -6.54 -10.23
C LYS A 3 4.99 -6.46 -10.79
N GLY A 4 4.76 -6.83 -12.06
CA GLY A 4 3.44 -6.76 -12.70
C GLY A 4 2.35 -7.49 -11.90
N PRO A 5 2.52 -8.80 -11.62
CA PRO A 5 1.58 -9.57 -10.81
C PRO A 5 1.35 -8.99 -9.40
N ILE A 6 2.37 -8.42 -8.77
CA ILE A 6 2.24 -7.76 -7.46
C ILE A 6 1.35 -6.52 -7.56
N GLU A 7 1.55 -5.67 -8.58
CA GLU A 7 0.74 -4.45 -8.78
C GLU A 7 -0.74 -4.79 -9.06
N GLU A 8 -0.99 -5.85 -9.85
CA GLU A 8 -2.33 -6.35 -10.10
C GLU A 8 -3.01 -6.87 -8.83
N ALA A 9 -2.29 -7.67 -8.03
CA ALA A 9 -2.80 -8.20 -6.77
C ALA A 9 -3.10 -7.08 -5.76
N LEU A 10 -2.20 -6.11 -5.59
CA LEU A 10 -2.41 -4.95 -4.70
C LEU A 10 -3.66 -4.16 -5.06
N LYS A 11 -3.85 -3.89 -6.36
CA LYS A 11 -5.02 -3.16 -6.85
C LYS A 11 -6.31 -3.93 -6.64
N ALA A 12 -6.28 -5.25 -6.79
CA ALA A 12 -7.46 -6.10 -6.59
C ALA A 12 -7.84 -6.24 -5.10
N SER A 13 -6.86 -6.17 -4.19
CA SER A 13 -7.10 -6.27 -2.75
C SER A 13 -7.86 -5.08 -2.20
N VAL A 14 -7.59 -3.85 -2.66
CA VAL A 14 -8.36 -2.69 -2.20
C VAL A 14 -9.70 -2.60 -2.94
N ASN A 15 -10.73 -3.19 -2.36
CA ASN A 15 -12.11 -3.10 -2.84
C ASN A 15 -13.08 -2.89 -1.68
N SER A 16 -14.18 -2.18 -1.93
CA SER A 16 -15.28 -2.06 -0.98
C SER A 16 -16.61 -2.12 -1.70
N ILE A 17 -17.62 -2.65 -1.01
CA ILE A 17 -19.01 -2.69 -1.46
C ILE A 17 -19.86 -1.57 -0.83
N GLU A 18 -19.28 -0.79 0.09
CA GLU A 18 -19.95 0.29 0.79
C GLU A 18 -19.56 1.65 0.20
N PRO A 19 -20.48 2.36 -0.48
CA PRO A 19 -20.18 3.64 -1.15
C PRO A 19 -19.60 4.72 -0.22
N GLN A 20 -19.91 4.65 1.08
CA GLN A 20 -19.39 5.58 2.08
C GLN A 20 -17.87 5.47 2.26
N THR A 21 -17.27 4.34 1.88
CA THR A 21 -15.84 4.08 2.01
C THR A 21 -15.04 4.40 0.75
N ASP A 22 -15.70 4.77 -0.35
CA ASP A 22 -15.06 5.03 -1.65
C ASP A 22 -13.90 6.03 -1.54
N LYS A 23 -14.07 7.09 -0.76
CA LYS A 23 -13.02 8.10 -0.55
C LYS A 23 -11.80 7.54 0.18
N ILE A 24 -12.00 6.62 1.14
CA ILE A 24 -10.91 5.96 1.86
C ILE A 24 -10.20 4.99 0.92
N CYS A 25 -10.94 4.17 0.17
CA CYS A 25 -10.36 3.26 -0.83
C CYS A 25 -9.56 4.01 -1.90
N GLU A 26 -10.07 5.14 -2.40
CA GLU A 26 -9.34 6.00 -3.34
C GLU A 26 -8.04 6.52 -2.73
N SER A 27 -8.09 6.99 -1.48
CA SER A 27 -6.91 7.45 -0.74
C SER A 27 -5.87 6.34 -0.52
N MET A 28 -6.30 5.14 -0.15
CA MET A 28 -5.43 3.97 -0.02
C MET A 28 -4.74 3.67 -1.36
N LEU A 29 -5.53 3.56 -2.44
CA LEU A 29 -5.04 3.28 -3.79
C LEU A 29 -4.08 4.36 -4.30
N TYR A 30 -4.32 5.63 -3.99
CA TYR A 30 -3.44 6.73 -4.38
C TYR A 30 -2.01 6.48 -3.92
N SER A 31 -1.82 6.23 -2.62
CA SER A 31 -0.50 5.97 -2.04
C SER A 31 0.04 4.60 -2.43
N LEU A 32 -0.80 3.57 -2.39
CA LEU A 32 -0.41 2.19 -2.70
C LEU A 32 0.10 2.06 -4.13
N MET A 33 -0.53 2.77 -5.07
CA MET A 33 -0.19 2.76 -6.50
C MET A 33 0.64 3.97 -6.93
N ALA A 34 1.16 4.78 -6.00
CA ALA A 34 2.02 5.93 -6.30
C ALA A 34 3.38 5.52 -6.91
N GLY A 35 3.65 4.23 -7.06
CA GLY A 35 4.84 3.62 -7.63
C GLY A 35 5.63 2.87 -6.58
N GLY A 36 6.95 2.77 -6.76
CA GLY A 36 7.85 2.09 -5.83
C GLY A 36 8.61 0.94 -6.48
N LYS A 37 9.63 0.48 -5.76
CA LYS A 37 10.50 -0.62 -6.22
C LYS A 37 9.94 -2.00 -5.85
N ARG A 38 8.90 -2.06 -4.99
CA ARG A 38 8.25 -3.29 -4.53
C ARG A 38 9.24 -4.31 -3.97
N ILE A 39 10.25 -3.83 -3.24
CA ILE A 39 11.35 -4.69 -2.74
C ILE A 39 10.81 -5.73 -1.76
N ARG A 40 9.94 -5.33 -0.84
CA ARG A 40 9.36 -6.22 0.19
C ARG A 40 8.57 -7.39 -0.40
N PRO A 41 7.56 -7.17 -1.27
CA PRO A 41 6.83 -8.28 -1.88
C PRO A 41 7.74 -9.14 -2.76
N VAL A 42 8.66 -8.55 -3.53
CA VAL A 42 9.62 -9.33 -4.34
C VAL A 42 10.49 -10.24 -3.48
N LEU A 43 11.00 -9.75 -2.34
CA LEU A 43 11.79 -10.56 -1.40
C LEU A 43 10.95 -11.66 -0.76
N CYS A 44 9.70 -11.39 -0.40
CA CYS A 44 8.78 -12.39 0.14
C CYS A 44 8.57 -13.54 -0.85
N LEU A 45 8.22 -13.21 -2.10
CA LEU A 45 8.00 -14.21 -3.14
C LEU A 45 9.28 -14.99 -3.47
N ALA A 46 10.43 -14.31 -3.57
CA ALA A 46 11.71 -14.96 -3.82
C ALA A 46 12.11 -15.91 -2.67
N SER A 47 11.82 -15.53 -1.42
CA SER A 47 12.09 -16.38 -0.26
C SER A 47 11.22 -17.63 -0.26
N ALA A 48 9.93 -17.50 -0.57
CA ALA A 48 9.04 -18.66 -0.69
C ALA A 48 9.53 -19.66 -1.73
N GLU A 49 9.88 -19.18 -2.94
CA GLU A 49 10.44 -20.02 -4.01
C GLU A 49 11.76 -20.69 -3.60
N MET A 50 12.65 -19.97 -2.90
CA MET A 50 13.92 -20.51 -2.41
C MET A 50 13.72 -21.71 -1.47
N PHE A 51 12.62 -21.76 -0.73
CA PHE A 51 12.28 -22.87 0.17
C PHE A 51 11.25 -23.85 -0.41
N GLY A 52 11.00 -23.80 -1.73
CA GLY A 52 10.15 -24.77 -2.44
C GLY A 52 8.65 -24.44 -2.46
N GLY A 53 8.24 -23.27 -2.00
CA GLY A 53 6.89 -22.75 -2.19
C GLY A 53 6.70 -22.09 -3.56
N THR A 54 5.48 -21.67 -3.88
CA THR A 54 5.18 -20.93 -5.12
C THR A 54 4.85 -19.46 -4.86
N ALA A 55 4.97 -18.63 -5.90
CA ALA A 55 4.61 -17.23 -5.83
C ALA A 55 3.13 -17.04 -5.49
N GLU A 56 2.25 -17.89 -6.01
CA GLU A 56 0.81 -17.86 -5.75
C GLU A 56 0.50 -18.12 -4.27
N GLN A 57 1.20 -19.06 -3.64
CA GLN A 57 1.03 -19.36 -2.21
C GLN A 57 1.48 -18.18 -1.33
N ALA A 58 2.54 -17.47 -1.74
CA ALA A 58 3.10 -16.35 -0.99
C ALA A 58 2.51 -14.99 -1.36
N MET A 59 1.71 -14.89 -2.42
CA MET A 59 1.17 -13.63 -2.92
C MET A 59 0.37 -12.86 -1.86
N PRO A 60 -0.53 -13.48 -1.07
CA PRO A 60 -1.26 -12.77 -0.03
C PRO A 60 -0.31 -12.12 1.00
N THR A 61 0.73 -12.84 1.42
CA THR A 61 1.74 -12.31 2.36
C THR A 61 2.56 -11.19 1.72
N ALA A 62 2.93 -11.33 0.45
CA ALA A 62 3.66 -10.29 -0.28
C ALA A 62 2.83 -8.99 -0.37
N VAL A 63 1.54 -9.11 -0.70
CA VAL A 63 0.59 -8.00 -0.75
C VAL A 63 0.46 -7.32 0.62
N ALA A 64 0.20 -8.10 1.68
CA ALA A 64 0.09 -7.58 3.04
C ALA A 64 1.35 -6.81 3.49
N LEU A 65 2.55 -7.29 3.15
CA LEU A 65 3.80 -6.59 3.47
C LEU A 65 3.91 -5.23 2.77
N GLU A 66 3.43 -5.10 1.54
CA GLU A 66 3.45 -3.82 0.82
C GLU A 66 2.32 -2.88 1.29
N MET A 67 1.18 -3.42 1.74
CA MET A 67 0.11 -2.65 2.38
C MET A 67 0.58 -2.05 3.72
N ILE A 68 1.19 -2.87 4.59
CA ILE A 68 1.79 -2.40 5.86
C ILE A 68 2.88 -1.36 5.58
N HIS A 69 3.72 -1.59 4.57
CA HIS A 69 4.73 -0.60 4.18
C HIS A 69 4.10 0.71 3.73
N THR A 70 3.06 0.65 2.92
CA THR A 70 2.40 1.85 2.39
C THR A 70 1.69 2.60 3.50
N MET A 71 0.99 1.89 4.40
CA MET A 71 0.40 2.45 5.61
C MET A 71 1.44 3.26 6.40
N SER A 72 2.61 2.66 6.66
CA SER A 72 3.61 3.32 7.50
C SER A 72 4.07 4.64 6.87
N LEU A 73 4.21 4.68 5.54
CA LEU A 73 4.59 5.90 4.83
C LEU A 73 3.49 6.97 4.85
N ILE A 74 2.21 6.58 4.75
CA ILE A 74 1.09 7.53 4.85
C ILE A 74 1.10 8.22 6.21
N HIS A 75 1.28 7.44 7.28
CA HIS A 75 1.32 7.99 8.64
C HIS A 75 2.61 8.77 8.92
N ASP A 76 3.77 8.29 8.45
CA ASP A 76 5.03 9.03 8.56
C ASP A 76 4.93 10.42 7.89
N ASP A 77 4.23 10.53 6.76
CA ASP A 77 4.07 11.79 6.04
C ASP A 77 3.21 12.83 6.79
N LEU A 78 2.42 12.44 7.79
CA LEU A 78 1.47 13.35 8.46
C LEU A 78 2.17 14.56 9.12
N PRO A 79 1.48 15.70 9.27
CA PRO A 79 2.03 16.89 9.94
C PRO A 79 2.50 16.67 11.37
N SER A 80 1.92 15.68 12.06
CA SER A 80 2.31 15.27 13.41
C SER A 80 3.54 14.37 13.47
N MET A 81 4.03 13.90 12.32
CA MET A 81 5.18 13.00 12.15
C MET A 81 6.29 13.76 11.38
N ASP A 82 6.57 13.41 10.12
CA ASP A 82 7.61 14.06 9.33
C ASP A 82 7.14 15.35 8.63
N ASN A 83 5.82 15.55 8.50
CA ASN A 83 5.21 16.70 7.82
C ASN A 83 5.75 16.90 6.40
N ASP A 84 5.88 15.79 5.66
CA ASP A 84 6.39 15.79 4.28
C ASP A 84 5.25 16.17 3.31
N ASP A 85 5.45 17.24 2.53
CA ASP A 85 4.49 17.62 1.48
C ASP A 85 4.58 16.72 0.24
N LEU A 86 5.72 16.05 0.04
CA LEU A 86 6.01 15.28 -1.17
C LEU A 86 6.61 13.91 -0.87
N ARG A 87 6.11 12.88 -1.56
CA ARG A 87 6.69 11.54 -1.60
C ARG A 87 6.91 11.09 -3.04
N ARG A 88 8.16 10.76 -3.35
CA ARG A 88 8.58 10.35 -4.72
C ARG A 88 8.18 11.37 -5.79
N GLY A 89 8.23 12.66 -5.45
CA GLY A 89 7.88 13.77 -6.34
C GLY A 89 6.37 13.97 -6.56
N LYS A 90 5.50 13.28 -5.81
CA LYS A 90 4.05 13.49 -5.80
C LYS A 90 3.61 14.06 -4.45
N PRO A 91 2.53 14.84 -4.38
CA PRO A 91 1.92 15.23 -3.11
C PRO A 91 1.70 14.02 -2.19
N THR A 92 1.98 14.17 -0.90
CA THR A 92 1.67 13.11 0.08
C THR A 92 0.17 12.99 0.27
N ASN A 93 -0.25 11.88 0.88
CA ASN A 93 -1.67 11.53 0.98
C ASN A 93 -2.48 12.63 1.68
N HIS A 94 -1.98 13.14 2.81
CA HIS A 94 -2.67 14.16 3.59
C HIS A 94 -2.77 15.50 2.85
N VAL A 95 -1.80 15.84 1.99
CA VAL A 95 -1.86 17.03 1.13
C VAL A 95 -2.97 16.92 0.09
N VAL A 96 -3.28 15.71 -0.39
CA VAL A 96 -4.33 15.49 -1.40
C VAL A 96 -5.71 15.32 -0.75
N TYR A 97 -5.80 14.53 0.33
CA TYR A 97 -7.07 14.05 0.86
C TYR A 97 -7.47 14.66 2.21
N GLY A 98 -6.58 15.40 2.86
CA GLY A 98 -6.71 15.86 4.24
C GLY A 98 -6.12 14.87 5.25
N GLU A 99 -5.71 15.36 6.41
CA GLU A 99 -5.11 14.54 7.49
C GLU A 99 -6.06 13.44 7.96
N GLU A 100 -7.34 13.76 8.16
CA GLU A 100 -8.33 12.82 8.68
C GLU A 100 -8.54 11.62 7.76
N VAL A 101 -8.53 11.83 6.44
CA VAL A 101 -8.66 10.75 5.45
C VAL A 101 -7.36 9.97 5.33
N ALA A 102 -6.21 10.64 5.40
CA ALA A 102 -4.90 9.99 5.37
C ALA A 102 -4.69 9.05 6.57
N ILE A 103 -5.09 9.48 7.77
CA ILE A 103 -5.06 8.65 8.98
C ILE A 103 -5.88 7.38 8.75
N LEU A 104 -7.14 7.53 8.33
CA LEU A 104 -8.03 6.39 8.09
C LEU A 104 -7.56 5.48 6.95
N ALA A 105 -6.95 6.03 5.90
CA ALA A 105 -6.40 5.23 4.81
C ALA A 105 -5.20 4.38 5.28
N GLY A 106 -4.35 4.93 6.16
CA GLY A 106 -3.29 4.17 6.80
C GLY A 106 -3.86 3.05 7.70
N ASP A 107 -4.82 3.38 8.57
CA ASP A 107 -5.47 2.40 9.46
C ASP A 107 -6.15 1.26 8.69
N ALA A 108 -6.84 1.61 7.59
CA ALA A 108 -7.47 0.65 6.71
C ALA A 108 -6.44 -0.29 6.06
N LEU A 109 -5.32 0.24 5.53
CA LEU A 109 -4.25 -0.60 4.94
C LEU A 109 -3.55 -1.51 5.95
N LEU A 110 -3.59 -1.21 7.25
CA LEU A 110 -3.10 -2.11 8.29
C LEU A 110 -4.08 -3.26 8.59
N SER A 111 -5.38 -3.03 8.40
CA SER A 111 -6.45 -3.92 8.86
C SER A 111 -7.11 -4.75 7.75
N GLU A 112 -6.94 -4.34 6.49
CA GLU A 112 -7.39 -5.05 5.27
C GLU A 112 -6.74 -6.45 5.15
#